data_AF-A0A0P7UES8-F1
#
_entry.id   AF-A0A0P7UES8-F1
#
_cell.length_a   1.000
_cell.length_b   1.000
_cell.length_c   1.000
_cell.angle_alpha   90.00
_cell.angle_beta   90.00
_cell.angle_gamma   90.00
#
_symmetry.space_group_name_H-M   'P 1'
#
loop_
_entity.id
_entity.type
_entity.pdbx_description
1 polymer ?
#
loop_
_entity_poly.entity_id
_entity_poly.type
_entity_poly.pdbx_seq_one_letter_code
_entity_poly.pdbx_strand_id
1 'polypeptide(L)'
;MLCSYFGASLQDDIAQIMEEGNLQYKLEELDRLEAAATESMDPAWRPSGVPEKDLCSFVMPYYMQQRQYLHRELKKLQKENATLAQKAQVGRERIALTEQRIASSVEEWRVRCSDVKINAHAYLIK
;
A
#
# COMPACT_ATOMS: atom_id res chain seq x y z
N MET A 1 4.17 -71.66 -19.84
CA MET A 1 5.37 -71.08 -19.18
C MET A 1 5.76 -69.73 -19.78
N LEU A 2 5.90 -69.57 -21.10
CA LEU A 2 6.24 -68.27 -21.70
C LEU A 2 5.15 -67.19 -21.55
N CYS A 3 3.86 -67.52 -21.77
CA CYS A 3 2.77 -66.54 -21.58
C CYS A 3 2.61 -66.09 -20.12
N SER A 4 2.84 -66.99 -19.16
CA SER A 4 2.79 -66.65 -17.73
C SER A 4 3.97 -65.78 -17.30
N TYR A 5 5.16 -66.02 -17.84
CA TYR A 5 6.35 -65.20 -17.58
C TYR A 5 6.21 -63.78 -18.16
N PHE A 6 5.69 -63.66 -19.39
CA PHE A 6 5.46 -62.36 -20.02
C PHE A 6 4.41 -61.52 -19.28
N GLY A 7 3.32 -62.14 -18.81
CA GLY A 7 2.30 -61.45 -18.01
C GLY A 7 2.85 -60.91 -16.69
N ALA A 8 3.67 -61.70 -15.99
CA ALA A 8 4.32 -61.26 -14.76
C ALA A 8 5.33 -60.12 -15.01
N SER A 9 6.17 -60.26 -16.05
CA SER A 9 7.14 -59.21 -16.43
C SER A 9 6.46 -57.89 -16.76
N LEU A 10 5.33 -57.91 -17.49
CA LEU A 10 4.57 -56.70 -17.78
C LEU A 10 3.97 -56.07 -16.53
N GLN A 11 3.49 -56.88 -15.58
CA GLN A 11 2.96 -56.38 -14.32
C GLN A 11 4.04 -55.74 -13.45
N ASP A 12 5.23 -56.32 -13.44
CA ASP A 12 6.39 -55.75 -12.75
C ASP A 12 6.83 -54.44 -13.41
N ASP A 13 6.89 -54.37 -14.74
CA ASP A 13 7.21 -53.13 -15.48
C ASP A 13 6.18 -52.03 -15.19
N ILE A 14 4.88 -52.37 -15.14
CA ILE A 14 3.81 -51.43 -14.80
C ILE A 14 3.96 -50.95 -13.36
N ALA A 15 4.20 -51.86 -12.41
CA ALA A 15 4.39 -51.50 -11.01
C ALA A 15 5.60 -50.57 -10.83
N GLN A 16 6.69 -50.85 -11.55
CA GLN A 16 7.89 -50.01 -11.56
C GLN A 16 7.58 -48.60 -12.10
N ILE A 17 6.90 -48.48 -13.25
CA ILE A 17 6.51 -47.17 -13.81
C ILE A 17 5.57 -46.41 -12.86
N MET A 18 4.65 -47.12 -12.20
CA MET A 18 3.75 -46.54 -11.21
C MET A 18 4.50 -45.97 -10.00
N GLU A 19 5.52 -46.68 -9.52
CA GLU A 19 6.36 -46.26 -8.40
C GLU A 19 7.31 -45.11 -8.81
N GLU A 20 8.03 -45.24 -9.92
CA GLU A 20 8.96 -44.23 -10.44
C GLU A 20 8.27 -42.88 -10.69
N GLY A 21 7.08 -42.93 -11.30
CA GLY A 21 6.30 -41.74 -11.59
C GLY A 21 5.50 -41.22 -10.39
N ASN A 22 5.47 -41.95 -9.27
CA ASN A 22 4.53 -41.76 -8.16
C ASN A 22 3.10 -41.52 -8.69
N LEU A 23 2.69 -42.37 -9.64
CA LEU A 23 1.50 -42.12 -10.45
C LEU A 23 0.21 -42.24 -9.65
N GLN A 24 0.18 -43.14 -8.65
CA GLN A 24 -0.98 -43.33 -7.79
C GLN A 24 -1.39 -42.01 -7.12
N TYR A 25 -0.45 -41.32 -6.47
CA TYR A 25 -0.70 -40.04 -5.83
C TYR A 25 -1.10 -38.94 -6.82
N LYS A 26 -0.44 -38.88 -7.98
CA LYS A 26 -0.72 -37.86 -9.01
C LYS A 26 -2.12 -38.03 -9.61
N LEU A 27 -2.54 -39.27 -9.88
CA LEU A 27 -3.87 -39.58 -10.40
C LEU A 27 -4.95 -39.28 -9.36
N GLU A 28 -4.74 -39.66 -8.10
CA GLU A 28 -5.65 -39.31 -7.00
C GLU A 28 -5.76 -37.80 -6.76
N GLU A 29 -4.70 -37.03 -6.99
CA GLU A 29 -4.74 -35.56 -6.95
C GLU A 29 -5.51 -34.99 -8.15
N LEU A 30 -5.33 -35.55 -9.35
CA LEU A 30 -6.08 -35.13 -10.54
C LEU A 30 -7.58 -35.37 -10.38
N ASP A 31 -7.99 -36.53 -9.83
CA ASP A 31 -9.39 -36.82 -9.54
C ASP A 31 -9.98 -35.79 -8.55
N ARG A 32 -9.21 -35.40 -7.53
CA ARG A 32 -9.60 -34.36 -6.57
C ARG A 32 -9.77 -32.99 -7.23
N LEU A 33 -8.85 -32.62 -8.13
CA LEU A 33 -8.91 -31.36 -8.87
C LEU A 33 -10.07 -31.32 -9.86
N GLU A 34 -10.36 -32.43 -10.55
CA GLU A 34 -11.52 -32.55 -11.44
C GLU A 34 -12.81 -32.35 -10.67
N ALA A 35 -12.98 -33.06 -9.53
CA ALA A 35 -14.14 -32.92 -8.68
C ALA A 35 -14.33 -31.47 -8.20
N ALA A 36 -13.26 -30.79 -7.79
CA ALA A 36 -13.29 -29.39 -7.37
C ALA A 36 -13.63 -28.41 -8.49
N ALA A 37 -13.33 -28.75 -9.75
CA ALA A 37 -13.54 -27.90 -10.92
C ALA A 37 -14.86 -28.16 -11.67
N THR A 38 -15.68 -29.13 -11.23
CA THR A 38 -16.91 -29.57 -11.93
C THR A 38 -17.89 -28.43 -12.25
N GLU A 39 -17.93 -27.36 -11.44
CA GLU A 39 -18.83 -26.21 -11.63
C GLU A 39 -18.21 -25.08 -12.47
N SER A 40 -16.92 -25.16 -12.80
CA SER A 40 -16.22 -24.13 -13.58
C SER A 40 -16.51 -24.30 -15.07
N MET A 41 -17.29 -23.39 -15.65
CA MET A 41 -17.51 -23.33 -17.10
C MET A 41 -16.36 -22.63 -17.86
N ASP A 42 -15.42 -22.02 -17.13
CA ASP A 42 -14.32 -21.28 -17.74
C ASP A 42 -13.29 -22.24 -18.37
N PRO A 43 -12.73 -21.88 -19.54
CA PRO A 43 -11.67 -22.67 -20.15
C PRO A 43 -10.45 -22.72 -19.22
N ALA A 44 -9.95 -23.94 -18.97
CA ALA A 44 -8.79 -24.14 -18.13
C ALA A 44 -7.57 -23.37 -18.68
N TRP A 45 -6.81 -22.76 -17.77
CA TRP A 45 -5.60 -22.03 -18.15
C TRP A 45 -4.61 -22.94 -18.89
N ARG A 46 -3.96 -22.37 -19.91
CA ARG A 46 -2.89 -22.99 -20.68
C ARG A 46 -1.76 -21.97 -20.83
N PRO A 47 -0.49 -22.38 -20.73
CA PRO A 47 0.64 -21.51 -21.04
C PRO A 47 0.47 -20.95 -22.45
N SER A 48 0.67 -19.64 -22.59
CA SER A 48 0.52 -18.96 -23.87
C SER A 48 1.69 -19.24 -24.84
N GLY A 49 2.77 -19.85 -24.34
CA GLY A 49 4.02 -20.04 -25.08
C GLY A 49 4.94 -18.82 -25.02
N VAL A 50 4.54 -17.77 -24.29
CA VAL A 50 5.33 -16.56 -24.06
C VAL A 50 5.58 -16.45 -22.55
N PRO A 51 6.79 -16.82 -22.07
CA PRO A 51 7.10 -16.90 -20.64
C PRO A 51 6.81 -15.61 -19.87
N GLU A 52 7.07 -14.44 -20.47
CA GLU A 52 6.83 -13.14 -19.84
C GLU A 52 5.34 -12.91 -19.56
N LYS A 53 4.47 -13.33 -20.47
CA LYS A 53 3.02 -13.19 -20.32
C LYS A 53 2.49 -14.14 -19.26
N ASP A 54 2.98 -15.38 -19.27
CA ASP A 54 2.56 -16.41 -18.32
C ASP A 54 3.01 -16.03 -16.90
N LEU A 55 4.25 -15.56 -16.74
CA LEU A 55 4.76 -15.04 -15.47
C LEU A 55 3.96 -13.81 -15.01
N CYS A 56 3.73 -12.84 -15.89
CA CYS A 56 2.92 -11.66 -15.59
C CYS A 56 1.54 -12.05 -15.05
N SER A 57 0.87 -13.02 -15.67
CA SER A 57 -0.45 -13.47 -15.22
C SER A 57 -0.45 -14.02 -13.80
N PHE A 58 0.62 -14.74 -13.42
CA PHE A 58 0.79 -15.29 -12.08
C PHE A 58 1.12 -14.21 -11.03
N VAL A 59 1.98 -13.25 -11.34
CA VAL A 59 2.43 -12.23 -10.36
C VAL A 59 1.48 -11.04 -10.25
N MET A 60 0.65 -10.78 -11.26
CA MET A 60 -0.23 -9.61 -11.30
C MET A 60 -1.17 -9.50 -10.08
N PRO A 61 -1.83 -10.57 -9.60
CA PRO A 61 -2.71 -10.47 -8.43
C PRO A 61 -2.01 -9.92 -7.19
N TYR A 62 -0.77 -10.33 -6.94
CA TYR A 62 0.02 -9.85 -5.81
C TYR A 62 0.32 -8.35 -5.91
N TYR A 63 0.80 -7.88 -7.06
CA TYR A 63 1.07 -6.46 -7.28
C TYR A 63 -0.20 -5.61 -7.21
N MET A 64 -1.33 -6.14 -7.67
CA MET A 64 -2.62 -5.46 -7.56
C MET A 64 -3.03 -5.27 -6.10
N GLN A 65 -2.85 -6.28 -5.26
CA GLN A 65 -3.11 -6.18 -3.83
C GLN A 65 -2.20 -5.13 -3.16
N GLN A 66 -0.90 -5.14 -3.46
CA GLN A 66 0.05 -4.13 -2.95
C GLN A 66 -0.34 -2.71 -3.38
N ARG A 67 -0.71 -2.53 -4.65
CA ARG A 67 -1.13 -1.23 -5.18
C ARG A 67 -2.37 -0.71 -4.47
N GLN A 68 -3.36 -1.57 -4.22
CA GLN A 68 -4.57 -1.19 -3.49
C GLN A 68 -4.26 -0.78 -2.06
N TYR A 69 -3.36 -1.49 -1.37
CA TYR A 69 -2.93 -1.13 -0.03
C TYR A 69 -2.26 0.24 0.01
N LEU A 70 -1.26 0.48 -0.85
CA LEU A 70 -0.56 1.76 -0.92
C LEU A 70 -1.50 2.92 -1.21
N HIS A 71 -2.48 2.72 -2.08
CA HIS A 71 -3.48 3.75 -2.40
C HIS A 71 -4.34 4.13 -1.18
N ARG A 72 -4.68 3.16 -0.33
CA ARG A 72 -5.44 3.42 0.90
C ARG A 72 -4.61 4.20 1.91
N GLU A 73 -3.37 3.79 2.14
CA GLU A 73 -2.46 4.49 3.05
C GLU A 73 -2.16 5.91 2.57
N LEU A 74 -1.92 6.10 1.27
CA LEU A 74 -1.68 7.41 0.69
C LEU A 74 -2.87 8.35 0.89
N LYS A 75 -4.10 7.87 0.68
CA LYS A 75 -5.32 8.66 0.95
C LYS A 75 -5.45 9.06 2.42
N LYS A 76 -5.10 8.15 3.34
CA LYS A 76 -5.12 8.42 4.77
C LYS A 76 -4.13 9.55 5.12
N LEU A 77 -2.88 9.42 4.67
CA LEU A 77 -1.84 10.41 4.90
C LEU A 77 -2.18 11.78 4.29
N GLN A 78 -2.77 11.80 3.10
CA GLN A 78 -3.22 13.05 2.48
C GLN A 78 -4.30 13.77 3.31
N LYS A 79 -5.27 13.04 3.85
CA LYS A 79 -6.32 13.61 4.71
C LYS A 79 -5.76 14.16 6.02
N GLU A 80 -4.86 13.40 6.66
CA GLU A 80 -4.19 13.83 7.89
C GLU A 80 -3.34 15.08 7.64
N ASN A 81 -2.54 15.09 6.56
CA ASN A 81 -1.71 16.23 6.19
C ASN A 81 -2.55 17.48 5.87
N ALA A 82 -3.65 17.34 5.12
CA ALA A 82 -4.57 18.46 4.87
C ALA A 82 -5.11 19.06 6.18
N THR A 83 -5.47 18.21 7.15
CA THR A 83 -5.95 18.65 8.47
C THR A 83 -4.85 19.37 9.26
N LEU A 84 -3.62 18.82 9.24
CA LEU A 84 -2.47 19.43 9.92
C LEU A 84 -2.07 20.76 9.27
N ALA A 85 -2.06 20.83 7.94
CA ALA A 85 -1.77 22.04 7.18
C ALA A 85 -2.78 23.15 7.49
N GLN A 86 -4.07 22.82 7.58
CA GLN A 86 -5.11 23.76 7.99
C GLN A 86 -4.88 24.27 9.42
N LYS A 87 -4.58 23.38 10.37
CA LYS A 87 -4.27 23.78 11.76
C LYS A 87 -3.04 24.69 11.84
N ALA A 88 -1.99 24.35 11.09
CA ALA A 88 -0.78 25.16 11.03
C ALA A 88 -1.05 26.54 10.43
N GLN A 89 -1.91 26.62 9.41
CA GLN A 89 -2.32 27.89 8.80
C GLN A 89 -3.07 28.78 9.79
N VAL A 90 -4.09 28.24 10.47
CA VAL A 90 -4.83 28.96 11.52
C VAL A 90 -3.88 29.40 12.64
N GLY A 91 -2.92 28.55 13.02
CA GLY A 91 -1.88 28.89 13.99
C GLY A 91 -1.04 30.10 13.56
N ARG A 92 -0.56 30.11 12.31
CA ARG A 92 0.21 31.23 11.75
C ARG A 92 -0.60 32.53 11.73
N GLU A 93 -1.87 32.47 11.33
CA GLU A 93 -2.76 33.64 11.30
C GLU A 93 -2.95 34.23 12.71
N ARG A 94 -3.15 33.38 13.72
CA ARG A 94 -3.25 33.82 15.12
C ARG A 94 -1.97 34.48 15.63
N ILE A 95 -0.81 33.94 15.27
CA ILE A 95 0.49 34.52 15.63
C ILE A 95 0.63 35.90 14.97
N ALA A 96 0.40 36.01 13.66
CA ALA A 96 0.49 37.28 12.94
C ALA A 96 -0.44 38.36 13.52
N LEU A 97 -1.67 38.01 13.88
CA LEU A 97 -2.61 38.93 14.54
C LEU A 97 -2.10 39.38 15.91
N THR A 98 -1.49 38.48 16.67
CA THR A 98 -0.95 38.80 18.00
C THR A 98 0.27 39.71 17.87
N GLU A 99 1.18 39.41 16.94
CA GLU A 99 2.35 40.24 16.63
C GLU A 99 1.95 41.66 16.22
N GLN A 100 0.92 41.79 15.37
CA GLN A 100 0.38 43.09 14.97
C GLN A 100 -0.14 43.87 16.18
N ARG A 101 -0.92 43.24 17.07
CA ARG A 101 -1.44 43.90 18.28
C ARG A 101 -0.32 44.36 19.20
N ILE A 102 0.71 43.52 19.40
CA ILE A 102 1.88 43.88 20.19
C ILE A 102 2.60 45.07 19.57
N ALA A 103 2.84 45.06 18.25
CA ALA A 103 3.49 46.16 17.55
C ALA A 103 2.71 47.48 17.70
N SER A 104 1.39 47.45 17.51
CA SER A 104 0.54 48.64 17.72
C SER A 104 0.62 49.16 19.15
N SER A 105 0.51 48.29 20.16
CA SER A 105 0.63 48.71 21.56
C SER A 105 2.01 49.29 21.84
N VAL A 106 3.09 48.67 21.37
CA VAL A 106 4.46 49.18 21.55
C VAL A 106 4.59 50.58 20.94
N GLU A 107 4.03 50.81 19.76
CA GLU A 107 4.06 52.13 19.12
C GLU A 107 3.24 53.18 19.90
N GLU A 108 2.04 52.83 20.38
CA GLU A 108 1.24 53.70 21.26
C GLU A 108 2.00 54.10 22.53
N TRP A 109 2.66 53.13 23.18
CA TRP A 109 3.51 53.39 24.35
C TRP A 109 4.69 54.30 24.02
N ARG A 110 5.32 54.10 22.85
CA ARG A 110 6.44 54.90 22.38
C ARG A 110 6.04 56.36 22.18
N VAL A 111 4.94 56.61 21.46
CA VAL A 111 4.38 57.95 21.22
C VAL A 111 4.07 58.65 22.54
N ARG A 112 3.36 57.98 23.45
CA ARG A 112 3.04 58.54 24.77
C ARG A 112 4.30 58.90 25.57
N CYS A 113 5.33 58.05 25.53
CA CYS A 113 6.58 58.32 26.23
C CYS A 113 7.34 59.51 25.62
N SER A 114 7.34 59.67 24.29
CA SER A 114 7.91 60.86 23.65
C SER A 114 7.15 62.14 24.01
N ASP A 115 5.82 62.11 24.06
CA ASP A 115 5.00 63.27 24.43
C ASP A 115 5.27 63.74 25.86
N VAL A 116 5.43 62.80 26.79
CA VAL A 116 5.82 63.09 28.18
C VAL A 116 7.21 63.73 28.24
N LYS A 117 8.18 63.25 27.46
CA LYS A 117 9.52 63.83 27.41
C LYS A 117 9.52 65.26 26.84
N ILE A 118 8.75 65.51 25.78
CA ILE A 118 8.62 66.85 25.16
C ILE A 118 7.97 67.82 26.15
N ASN A 119 6.89 67.42 26.81
CA ASN A 119 6.22 68.25 27.82
C ASN A 119 7.14 68.53 29.02
N ALA A 120 7.86 67.52 29.53
CA ALA A 120 8.81 67.71 30.63
C ALA A 120 9.93 68.72 30.28
N HIS A 121 10.45 68.67 29.04
CA HIS A 121 11.41 69.67 28.57
C HIS A 121 10.81 71.08 28.46
N ALA A 122 9.53 71.22 28.09
CA ALA A 122 8.85 72.51 28.05
C ALA A 122 8.64 73.13 29.45
N TYR A 123 8.49 72.31 30.50
CA TYR A 123 8.40 72.78 31.88
C TYR A 123 9.75 73.15 32.52
N LEU A 124 10.87 72.69 31.96
CA LEU A 124 12.23 72.99 32.47
C LEU A 124 12.86 74.26 31.84
N ILE A 125 12.20 74.90 30.87
CA ILE A 125 12.68 76.11 30.17
C ILE A 125 11.90 77.38 30.63
N LYS A 126 10.97 77.26 31.58
CA LYS A 126 10.30 78.38 32.26
C LYS A 126 10.88 78.57 33.66
#